data_AF-A0A0B5F091-F1
#
_entry.id   AF-A0A0B5F091-F1
#
_cell.length_a   1.000
_cell.length_b   1.000
_cell.length_c   1.000
_cell.angle_alpha   90.00
_cell.angle_beta   90.00
_cell.angle_gamma   90.00
#
_symmetry.space_group_name_H-M   'P 1'
#
loop_
_entity.id
_entity.type
_entity.pdbx_description
1 polymer ?
#
loop_
_entity_poly.entity_id
_entity_poly.type
_entity_poly.pdbx_seq_one_letter_code
_entity_poly.pdbx_strand_id
1 'polypeptide(L)'
;MADNGAGPSLQVIGAARVAFTQQPFTGRQLVYYAISSTGPRGSLGWDAVRGLATERARWQAAEERFHAEVREAWEAYRAAVPEGAARLLPGARRRSARAEERMSRALDEAEERYRPVREELERRLARHEREERRAREERAHHWEAERLAARERERIRRERADRCSALAVRPLWGWRLDESGETAYVHRHDVDPAEAPPAGTRGSTRPWCAYDLEDQLLRLGTEGTRRLVWDQAAREAVVVECSTPRDPMAFEEWWATVTRRRWTSSQLIPPPEPPAPHPGTSPHAHGPSGSDYGGTGGTGGTGGDFGGGHGGHGGGWSGGHGGGFGGF
;
A
#
# COMPACT_ATOMS: atom_id res chain seq x y z
N MET A 1 46.59 8.03 -13.09
CA MET A 1 45.70 7.77 -11.94
C MET A 1 44.75 8.93 -11.85
N ALA A 2 43.52 8.76 -12.34
CA ALA A 2 42.48 9.78 -12.21
C ALA A 2 41.91 9.69 -10.80
N ASP A 3 42.09 10.75 -10.04
CA ASP A 3 41.47 10.93 -8.73
C ASP A 3 39.96 11.08 -8.97
N ASN A 4 39.21 10.00 -8.76
CA ASN A 4 37.75 10.03 -8.76
C ASN A 4 37.32 10.83 -7.52
N GLY A 5 37.40 12.16 -7.63
CA GLY A 5 36.97 13.11 -6.63
C GLY A 5 35.48 12.93 -6.40
N ALA A 6 35.14 12.04 -5.46
CA ALA A 6 33.79 11.90 -4.95
C ALA A 6 33.39 13.27 -4.41
N GLY A 7 32.47 13.93 -5.12
CA GLY A 7 31.91 15.20 -4.68
C GLY A 7 31.39 15.09 -3.24
N PRO A 8 31.32 16.22 -2.50
CA PRO A 8 30.95 16.19 -1.10
C PRO A 8 29.60 15.50 -0.92
N SER A 9 29.62 14.30 -0.31
CA SER A 9 28.44 13.48 -0.12
C SER A 9 27.53 14.11 0.95
N LEU A 10 26.28 14.40 0.60
CA LEU A 10 25.27 14.80 1.58
C LEU A 10 25.01 13.66 2.56
N GLN A 11 25.05 13.96 3.86
CA GLN A 11 24.79 13.02 4.94
C GLN A 11 23.53 13.43 5.69
N VAL A 12 22.87 12.44 6.30
CA VAL A 12 21.81 12.67 7.28
C VAL A 12 22.48 12.90 8.64
N ILE A 13 22.22 14.05 9.24
CA ILE A 13 22.78 14.47 10.53
C ILE A 13 21.63 14.47 11.53
N GLY A 14 21.73 13.66 12.59
CA GLY A 14 20.79 13.73 13.70
C GLY A 14 21.07 14.98 14.54
N ALA A 15 20.04 15.73 14.86
CA ALA A 15 20.05 16.95 15.66
C ALA A 15 18.86 16.91 16.62
N ALA A 16 18.97 16.10 17.68
CA ALA A 16 17.90 15.94 18.66
C ALA A 16 17.82 17.16 19.58
N ARG A 17 16.65 17.80 19.66
CA ARG A 17 16.47 18.95 20.55
C ARG A 17 16.51 18.50 22.01
N VAL A 18 17.53 18.93 22.74
CA VAL A 18 17.65 18.69 24.18
C VAL A 18 17.38 19.99 24.91
N ALA A 19 16.50 19.91 25.89
CA ALA A 19 16.11 21.06 26.67
C ALA A 19 16.14 20.68 28.15
N PHE A 20 16.98 21.34 28.93
CA PHE A 20 17.12 21.05 30.35
C PHE A 20 16.92 22.32 31.17
N THR A 21 16.19 22.18 32.27
CA THR A 21 15.96 23.26 33.22
C THR A 21 17.05 23.22 34.27
N GLN A 22 17.79 24.31 34.43
CA GLN A 22 18.75 24.38 35.51
C GLN A 22 18.04 24.68 36.83
N GLN A 23 17.93 23.66 37.66
CA GLN A 23 17.63 23.84 39.07
C GLN A 23 18.91 24.18 39.84
N PRO A 24 18.81 24.94 40.95
CA PRO A 24 17.57 25.45 41.54
C PRO A 24 17.25 26.94 41.24
N PHE A 25 18.01 27.66 40.41
CA PHE A 25 18.02 29.13 40.52
C PHE A 25 17.34 29.94 39.41
N THR A 26 17.32 29.50 38.15
CA THR A 26 16.86 30.36 37.05
C THR A 26 15.47 30.03 36.55
N GLY A 27 14.99 28.79 36.75
CA GLY A 27 13.77 28.28 36.09
C GLY A 27 13.84 28.33 34.55
N ARG A 28 15.01 28.71 34.00
CA ARG A 28 15.24 28.91 32.58
C ARG A 28 15.67 27.59 31.96
N GLN A 29 15.08 27.30 30.81
CA GLN A 29 15.40 26.14 30.01
C GLN A 29 16.53 26.50 29.05
N LEU A 30 17.66 25.79 29.14
CA LEU A 30 18.70 25.85 28.13
C LEU A 30 18.38 24.82 27.05
N VAL A 31 18.44 25.25 25.80
CA VAL A 31 18.11 24.43 24.63
C VAL A 31 19.33 24.32 23.73
N TYR A 32 19.72 23.08 23.43
CA TYR A 32 20.75 22.76 22.46
C TYR A 32 20.30 21.58 21.58
N TYR A 33 21.06 21.28 20.54
CA TYR A 33 20.83 20.13 19.67
C TYR A 33 21.98 19.14 19.81
N ALA A 34 21.65 17.91 20.19
CA ALA A 34 22.61 16.82 20.26
C ALA A 34 22.90 16.28 18.85
N ILE A 35 24.14 16.43 18.40
CA ILE A 35 24.57 16.09 17.05
C ILE A 35 25.10 14.66 17.04
N SER A 36 24.48 13.79 16.25
CA SER A 36 24.90 12.39 16.14
C SER A 36 25.08 11.95 14.68
N SER A 37 26.05 11.05 14.48
CA SER A 37 26.34 10.42 13.19
C SER A 37 25.34 9.32 12.80
N THR A 38 24.51 8.89 13.74
CA THR A 38 23.67 7.70 13.62
C THR A 38 22.27 7.99 14.16
N GLY A 39 21.43 8.60 13.32
CA GLY A 39 20.01 8.27 13.43
C GLY A 39 19.85 6.77 13.15
N PRO A 40 19.06 6.02 13.95
CA PRO A 40 18.84 4.61 13.67
C PRO A 40 18.18 4.48 12.29
N ARG A 41 18.92 3.95 11.31
CA ARG A 41 18.45 3.50 9.98
C ARG A 41 18.08 4.58 8.95
N GLY A 42 19.05 5.35 8.44
CA GLY A 42 19.04 5.90 7.05
C GLY A 42 17.85 6.77 6.57
N SER A 43 16.81 6.93 7.38
CA SER A 43 15.68 7.80 7.19
C SER A 43 15.91 9.07 7.99
N LEU A 44 15.45 10.19 7.44
CA LEU A 44 15.36 11.42 8.21
C LEU A 44 14.30 11.18 9.29
N GLY A 45 14.72 10.88 10.51
CA GLY A 45 13.82 10.97 11.67
C GLY A 45 13.35 12.42 11.84
N TRP A 46 12.36 12.64 12.71
CA TRP A 46 11.80 13.96 13.01
C TRP A 46 12.84 15.02 13.41
N ASP A 47 14.00 14.58 13.89
CA ASP A 47 15.11 15.41 14.35
C ASP A 47 16.35 15.32 13.46
N ALA A 48 16.19 15.10 12.15
CA ALA A 48 17.34 14.94 11.24
C ALA A 48 17.35 16.00 10.14
N VAL A 49 18.56 16.48 9.82
CA VAL A 49 18.80 17.45 8.74
C VAL A 49 19.79 16.88 7.73
N ARG A 50 19.63 17.24 6.45
CA ARG A 50 20.64 16.96 5.43
C ARG A 50 21.75 18.03 5.52
N GLY A 51 22.99 17.59 5.47
CA GLY A 51 24.14 18.49 5.48
C GLY A 51 25.44 17.80 5.05
N LEU A 52 26.49 18.59 4.93
CA LEU A 52 27.83 18.11 4.62
C LEU A 52 28.52 17.57 5.88
N ALA A 53 29.49 16.67 5.71
CA ALA A 53 30.31 16.17 6.81
C ALA A 53 31.05 17.31 7.55
N THR A 54 31.43 18.36 6.84
CA THR A 54 32.05 19.58 7.41
C THR A 54 31.08 20.39 8.25
N GLU A 55 29.82 20.51 7.83
CA GLU A 55 28.75 21.16 8.61
C GLU A 55 28.50 20.40 9.90
N ARG A 56 28.41 19.06 9.80
CA ARG A 56 28.29 18.18 10.97
C ARG A 56 29.42 18.40 11.96
N ALA A 57 30.67 18.34 11.49
CA ALA A 57 31.85 18.52 12.36
C ALA A 57 31.83 19.89 13.04
N ARG A 58 31.43 20.95 12.32
CA ARG A 58 31.28 22.30 12.88
C ARG A 58 30.19 22.36 13.96
N TRP A 59 29.03 21.77 13.72
CA TRP A 59 27.93 21.77 14.70
C TRP A 59 28.28 20.92 15.93
N GLN A 60 28.90 19.76 15.74
CA GLN A 60 29.37 18.91 16.82
C GLN A 60 30.43 19.61 17.67
N ALA A 61 31.40 20.29 17.05
CA ALA A 61 32.39 21.07 17.79
C ALA A 61 31.76 22.22 18.60
N ALA A 62 30.70 22.85 18.07
CA ALA A 62 29.95 23.87 18.79
C ALA A 62 29.15 23.30 19.98
N GLU A 63 28.55 22.12 19.82
CA GLU A 63 27.89 21.39 20.89
C GLU A 63 28.88 20.99 22.01
N GLU A 64 30.00 20.36 21.65
CA GLU A 64 31.03 19.94 22.60
C GLU A 64 31.57 21.14 23.40
N ARG A 65 31.79 22.28 22.71
CA ARG A 65 32.19 23.53 23.36
C ARG A 65 31.13 24.06 24.31
N PHE A 66 29.86 24.09 23.88
CA PHE A 66 28.75 24.51 24.74
C PHE A 66 28.67 23.63 26.00
N HIS A 67 28.81 22.31 25.87
CA HIS A 67 28.83 21.37 26.99
C HIS A 67 30.00 21.60 27.94
N ALA A 68 31.20 21.86 27.41
CA ALA A 68 32.37 22.16 28.22
C ALA A 68 32.17 23.44 29.04
N GLU A 69 31.64 24.50 28.43
CA GLU A 69 31.40 25.80 29.08
C GLU A 69 30.30 25.70 30.16
N VAL A 70 29.23 24.97 29.89
CA VAL A 70 28.19 24.68 30.89
C VAL A 70 28.76 23.90 32.07
N ARG A 71 29.62 22.90 31.81
CA ARG A 71 30.27 22.10 32.87
C ARG A 71 31.21 22.95 33.72
N GLU A 72 32.05 23.77 33.09
CA GLU A 72 32.97 24.68 33.77
C GLU A 72 32.22 25.69 34.67
N ALA A 73 31.14 26.29 34.16
CA ALA A 73 30.30 27.20 34.94
C ALA A 73 29.70 26.50 36.18
N TRP A 74 29.26 25.24 36.02
CA TRP A 74 28.75 24.42 37.12
C TRP A 74 29.83 24.05 38.15
N GLU A 75 31.03 23.71 37.70
CA GLU A 75 32.18 23.41 38.57
C GLU A 75 32.62 24.65 39.36
N ALA A 76 32.72 25.80 38.69
CA ALA A 76 33.04 27.07 39.33
C ALA A 76 31.98 27.49 40.36
N TYR A 77 30.70 27.27 40.05
CA TYR A 77 29.60 27.49 41.00
C TYR A 77 29.73 26.59 42.23
N ARG A 78 29.89 25.28 42.04
CA ARG A 78 30.04 24.31 43.13
C ARG A 78 31.24 24.63 44.02
N ALA A 79 32.36 25.05 43.43
CA ALA A 79 33.55 25.44 44.19
C ALA A 79 33.33 26.71 45.04
N ALA A 80 32.48 27.64 44.58
CA ALA A 80 32.24 28.92 45.25
C ALA A 80 31.12 28.88 46.30
N VAL A 81 30.19 27.94 46.19
CA VAL A 81 29.04 27.84 47.08
C VAL A 81 29.35 26.93 48.26
N PRO A 82 29.34 27.45 49.51
CA PRO A 82 29.62 26.63 50.68
C PRO A 82 28.54 25.55 50.85
N GLU A 83 28.98 24.34 51.24
CA GLU A 83 28.12 23.22 51.59
C GLU A 83 28.16 22.93 53.11
N GLY A 84 27.13 22.24 53.62
CA GLY A 84 27.06 21.84 55.03
C GLY A 84 27.14 23.02 56.01
N ALA A 85 27.92 22.86 57.09
CA ALA A 85 28.06 23.84 58.17
C ALA A 85 28.61 25.20 57.70
N ALA A 86 29.35 25.24 56.57
CA ALA A 86 29.89 26.48 56.01
C ALA A 86 28.81 27.44 55.47
N ARG A 87 27.58 26.96 55.26
CA ARG A 87 26.42 27.79 54.88
C ARG A 87 25.95 28.73 56.00
N LEU A 88 26.27 28.40 57.24
CA LEU A 88 25.89 29.19 58.43
C LEU A 88 26.91 30.31 58.72
N LEU A 89 28.04 30.34 58.02
CA LEU A 89 29.06 31.37 58.20
C LEU A 89 28.57 32.75 57.70
N PRO A 90 28.93 33.85 58.39
CA PRO A 90 28.65 35.20 57.91
C PRO A 90 29.11 35.41 56.46
N GLY A 91 28.24 35.99 55.65
CA GLY A 91 28.53 36.27 54.24
C GLY A 91 28.36 35.09 53.27
N ALA A 92 28.02 33.88 53.73
CA ALA A 92 27.75 32.73 52.86
C ALA A 92 26.69 33.05 51.80
N ARG A 93 25.57 33.68 52.19
CA ARG A 93 24.52 34.13 51.27
C ARG A 93 25.04 35.07 50.17
N ARG A 94 25.91 36.03 50.52
CA ARG A 94 26.50 36.96 49.53
C ARG A 94 27.45 36.25 48.57
N ARG A 95 28.19 35.24 49.03
CA ARG A 95 29.05 34.41 48.17
C ARG A 95 28.22 33.57 47.21
N SER A 96 27.16 32.92 47.69
CA SER A 96 26.20 32.18 46.87
C SER A 96 25.57 33.06 45.80
N ALA A 97 25.00 34.22 46.16
CA ALA A 97 24.39 35.13 45.19
C ALA A 97 25.39 35.60 44.10
N ARG A 98 26.65 35.87 44.47
CA ARG A 98 27.69 36.22 43.47
C ARG A 98 28.08 35.04 42.58
N ALA A 99 28.12 33.82 43.14
CA ALA A 99 28.39 32.62 42.35
C ALA A 99 27.24 32.34 41.37
N GLU A 100 25.98 32.54 41.80
CA GLU A 100 24.79 32.44 40.96
C GLU A 100 24.83 33.46 39.81
N GLU A 101 25.13 34.72 40.10
CA GLU A 101 25.23 35.77 39.06
C GLU A 101 26.30 35.43 38.02
N ARG A 102 27.48 34.96 38.46
CA ARG A 102 28.57 34.56 37.56
C ARG A 102 28.19 33.36 36.70
N MET A 103 27.57 32.35 37.31
CA MET A 103 27.11 31.17 36.61
C MET A 103 26.05 31.53 35.57
N SER A 104 25.06 32.34 35.93
CA SER A 104 24.03 32.82 34.98
C SER A 104 24.67 33.53 33.79
N ARG A 105 25.61 34.45 34.05
CA ARG A 105 26.31 35.17 32.99
C ARG A 105 27.11 34.25 32.08
N ALA A 106 27.84 33.28 32.64
CA ALA A 106 28.61 32.31 31.87
C ALA A 106 27.71 31.45 30.96
N LEU A 107 26.52 31.09 31.43
CA LEU A 107 25.54 30.34 30.65
C LEU A 107 24.89 31.19 29.56
N ASP A 108 24.60 32.46 29.83
CA ASP A 108 24.14 33.41 28.81
C ASP A 108 25.18 33.56 27.69
N GLU A 109 26.45 33.71 28.05
CA GLU A 109 27.55 33.79 27.08
C GLU A 109 27.75 32.48 26.29
N ALA A 110 27.56 31.33 26.92
CA ALA A 110 27.60 30.03 26.23
C ALA A 110 26.42 29.87 25.26
N GLU A 111 25.22 30.26 25.67
CA GLU A 111 24.02 30.21 24.82
C GLU A 111 24.15 31.16 23.62
N GLU A 112 24.59 32.40 23.83
CA GLU A 112 24.79 33.37 22.76
C GLU A 112 25.82 32.89 21.72
N ARG A 113 26.86 32.17 22.16
CA ARG A 113 27.84 31.56 21.26
C ARG A 113 27.29 30.36 20.50
N TYR A 114 26.40 29.57 21.10
CA TYR A 114 25.76 28.43 20.45
C TYR A 114 24.55 28.84 19.56
N ARG A 115 23.95 30.01 19.82
CA ARG A 115 22.76 30.53 19.12
C ARG A 115 22.81 30.39 17.59
N PRO A 116 23.90 30.73 16.87
CA PRO A 116 23.93 30.62 15.42
C PRO A 116 23.70 29.19 14.90
N VAL A 117 24.24 28.18 15.62
CA VAL A 117 24.04 26.76 15.28
C VAL A 117 22.60 26.36 15.55
N ARG A 118 22.03 26.78 16.68
CA ARG A 118 20.64 26.55 17.04
C ARG A 118 19.68 27.09 15.97
N GLU A 119 19.81 28.35 15.59
CA GLU A 119 18.97 29.01 14.59
C GLU A 119 19.12 28.39 13.20
N GLU A 120 20.32 27.93 12.83
CA GLU A 120 20.54 27.21 11.58
C GLU A 120 19.79 25.88 11.55
N LEU A 121 19.93 25.07 12.61
CA LEU A 121 19.25 23.78 12.73
C LEU A 121 17.73 23.95 12.74
N GLU A 122 17.20 24.90 13.51
CA GLU A 122 15.77 25.22 13.56
C GLU A 122 15.22 25.60 12.19
N ARG A 123 15.92 26.47 11.45
CA ARG A 123 15.51 26.85 10.09
C ARG A 123 15.49 25.65 9.14
N ARG A 124 16.48 24.76 9.22
CA ARG A 124 16.56 23.55 8.37
C ARG A 124 15.47 22.54 8.73
N LEU A 125 15.24 22.28 10.00
CA LEU A 125 14.16 21.40 10.47
C LEU A 125 12.78 21.94 10.05
N ALA A 126 12.52 23.24 10.24
CA ALA A 126 11.28 23.87 9.81
C ALA A 126 11.11 23.88 8.27
N ARG A 127 12.19 23.87 7.50
CA ARG A 127 12.11 23.69 6.04
C ARG A 127 11.72 22.26 5.69
N HIS A 128 12.38 21.28 6.32
CA HIS A 128 12.10 19.86 6.11
C HIS A 128 10.65 19.51 6.47
N GLU A 129 10.15 19.97 7.62
CA GLU A 129 8.76 19.76 8.05
C GLU A 129 7.76 20.33 7.04
N ARG A 130 8.03 21.52 6.48
CA ARG A 130 7.20 22.13 5.43
C ARG A 130 7.20 21.31 4.15
N GLU A 131 8.37 20.82 3.73
CA GLU A 131 8.52 19.96 2.56
C GLU A 131 7.78 18.62 2.76
N GLU A 132 7.91 17.99 3.93
CA GLU A 132 7.20 16.75 4.26
C GLU A 132 5.69 16.94 4.38
N ARG A 133 5.24 18.07 4.92
CA ARG A 133 3.81 18.40 4.99
C ARG A 133 3.23 18.55 3.58
N ARG A 134 3.90 19.31 2.70
CA ARG A 134 3.49 19.45 1.29
C ARG A 134 3.47 18.09 0.59
N ALA A 135 4.51 17.28 0.75
CA ALA A 135 4.55 15.94 0.16
C ALA A 135 3.44 15.01 0.69
N ARG A 136 3.04 15.16 1.96
CA ARG A 136 1.89 14.44 2.54
C ARG A 136 0.57 14.93 1.95
N GLU A 137 0.37 16.23 1.83
CA GLU A 137 -0.82 16.84 1.22
C GLU A 137 -0.96 16.43 -0.26
N GLU A 138 0.12 16.50 -1.04
CA GLU A 138 0.16 16.06 -2.44
C GLU A 138 -0.18 14.57 -2.58
N ARG A 139 0.41 13.70 -1.73
CA ARG A 139 0.07 12.27 -1.72
C ARG A 139 -1.39 12.03 -1.34
N ALA A 140 -1.93 12.78 -0.37
CA ALA A 140 -3.33 12.66 0.03
C ALA A 140 -4.27 13.07 -1.10
N HIS A 141 -3.99 14.17 -1.80
CA HIS A 141 -4.75 14.62 -2.97
C HIS A 141 -4.67 13.61 -4.12
N HIS A 142 -3.48 13.06 -4.40
CA HIS A 142 -3.31 12.03 -5.42
C HIS A 142 -4.13 10.78 -5.09
N TRP A 143 -4.05 10.29 -3.85
CA TRP A 143 -4.82 9.13 -3.39
C TRP A 143 -6.33 9.36 -3.47
N GLU A 144 -6.82 10.56 -3.14
CA GLU A 144 -8.23 10.90 -3.26
C GLU A 144 -8.69 10.90 -4.72
N ALA A 145 -7.90 11.47 -5.64
CA ALA A 145 -8.17 11.44 -7.07
C ALA A 145 -8.21 10.01 -7.62
N GLU A 146 -7.26 9.16 -7.22
CA GLU A 146 -7.24 7.74 -7.59
C GLU A 146 -8.47 6.99 -7.08
N ARG A 147 -8.89 7.26 -5.83
CA ARG A 147 -10.11 6.67 -5.25
C ARG A 147 -11.37 7.07 -6.00
N LEU A 148 -11.49 8.35 -6.38
CA LEU A 148 -12.62 8.83 -7.18
C LEU A 148 -12.62 8.18 -8.57
N ALA A 149 -11.46 8.10 -9.23
CA ALA A 149 -11.33 7.43 -10.51
C ALA A 149 -11.65 5.92 -10.43
N ALA A 150 -11.24 5.24 -9.35
CA ALA A 150 -11.56 3.83 -9.13
C ALA A 150 -13.07 3.60 -8.94
N ARG A 151 -13.74 4.47 -8.17
CA ARG A 151 -15.21 4.43 -8.01
C ARG A 151 -15.94 4.67 -9.31
N GLU A 152 -15.47 5.61 -10.13
CA GLU A 152 -16.03 5.88 -11.45
C GLU A 152 -15.88 4.67 -12.37
N ARG A 153 -14.68 4.07 -12.44
CA ARG A 153 -14.44 2.83 -13.22
C ARG A 153 -15.34 1.69 -12.77
N GLU A 154 -15.51 1.50 -11.47
CA GLU A 154 -16.38 0.48 -10.92
C GLU A 154 -17.86 0.74 -11.25
N ARG A 155 -18.31 2.00 -11.20
CA ARG A 155 -19.68 2.36 -11.61
C ARG A 155 -19.91 2.04 -13.09
N ILE A 156 -18.99 2.42 -13.97
CA ILE A 156 -19.08 2.14 -15.41
C ILE A 156 -19.10 0.62 -15.66
N ARG A 157 -18.23 -0.13 -14.98
CA ARG A 157 -18.20 -1.60 -15.07
C ARG A 157 -19.53 -2.23 -14.64
N ARG A 158 -20.13 -1.74 -13.55
CA ARG A 158 -21.43 -2.23 -13.08
C ARG A 158 -22.54 -1.91 -14.06
N GLU A 159 -22.60 -0.69 -14.58
CA GLU A 159 -23.57 -0.30 -15.60
C GLU A 159 -23.47 -1.22 -16.83
N ARG A 160 -22.24 -1.50 -17.28
CA ARG A 160 -21.97 -2.44 -18.37
C ARG A 160 -22.45 -3.86 -18.02
N ALA A 161 -22.11 -4.36 -16.84
CA ALA A 161 -22.53 -5.68 -16.38
C ALA A 161 -24.06 -5.81 -16.29
N ASP A 162 -24.74 -4.78 -15.79
CA ASP A 162 -26.20 -4.74 -15.72
C ASP A 162 -26.84 -4.79 -17.11
N ARG A 163 -26.30 -4.03 -18.09
CA ARG A 163 -26.74 -4.10 -19.50
C ARG A 163 -26.52 -5.49 -20.10
N CYS A 164 -25.36 -6.09 -19.87
CA CYS A 164 -25.04 -7.44 -20.36
C CYS A 164 -25.99 -8.48 -19.78
N SER A 165 -26.23 -8.42 -18.46
CA SER A 165 -27.15 -9.31 -17.75
C SER A 165 -28.58 -9.15 -18.24
N ALA A 166 -29.05 -7.91 -18.41
CA ALA A 166 -30.37 -7.60 -18.93
C ALA A 166 -30.56 -8.14 -20.35
N LEU A 167 -29.55 -8.06 -21.22
CA LEU A 167 -29.61 -8.68 -22.55
C LEU A 167 -29.57 -10.20 -22.49
N ALA A 168 -28.75 -10.77 -21.61
CA ALA A 168 -28.58 -12.22 -21.47
C ALA A 168 -29.86 -12.96 -21.08
N VAL A 169 -30.72 -12.34 -20.26
CA VAL A 169 -31.99 -12.95 -19.82
C VAL A 169 -33.12 -12.83 -20.84
N ARG A 170 -32.99 -11.99 -21.88
CA ARG A 170 -34.05 -11.79 -22.87
C ARG A 170 -34.12 -12.99 -23.83
N PRO A 171 -35.31 -13.56 -24.09
CA PRO A 171 -35.47 -14.65 -25.05
C PRO A 171 -35.44 -14.09 -26.47
N LEU A 172 -34.25 -13.92 -27.04
CA LEU A 172 -34.04 -13.32 -28.36
C LEU A 172 -33.30 -14.24 -29.33
N TRP A 173 -32.70 -15.32 -28.84
CA TRP A 173 -31.72 -16.07 -29.61
C TRP A 173 -32.31 -17.31 -30.24
N GLY A 174 -31.98 -17.55 -31.49
CA GLY A 174 -32.31 -18.75 -32.24
C GLY A 174 -31.08 -19.36 -32.87
N TRP A 175 -31.17 -20.63 -33.25
CA TRP A 175 -30.12 -21.32 -34.01
C TRP A 175 -30.73 -22.21 -35.10
N ARG A 176 -29.96 -22.46 -36.16
CA ARG A 176 -30.28 -23.41 -37.23
C ARG A 176 -29.04 -24.19 -37.63
N LEU A 177 -29.18 -25.48 -37.91
CA LEU A 177 -28.11 -26.29 -38.47
C LEU A 177 -28.07 -26.15 -39.99
N ASP A 178 -26.88 -26.30 -40.56
CA ASP A 178 -26.76 -26.60 -41.99
C ASP A 178 -27.24 -28.02 -42.31
N GLU A 179 -27.21 -28.38 -43.59
CA GLU A 179 -27.59 -29.71 -44.07
C GLU A 179 -26.69 -30.81 -43.48
N SER A 180 -25.42 -30.51 -43.21
CA SER A 180 -24.45 -31.46 -42.64
C SER A 180 -24.64 -31.72 -41.14
N GLY A 181 -25.21 -30.75 -40.42
CA GLY A 181 -25.30 -30.76 -38.96
C GLY A 181 -23.98 -30.38 -38.25
N GLU A 182 -22.90 -30.13 -38.98
CA GLU A 182 -21.59 -29.78 -38.40
C GLU A 182 -21.52 -28.31 -37.95
N THR A 183 -22.33 -27.44 -38.56
CA THR A 183 -22.31 -25.98 -38.31
C THR A 183 -23.67 -25.47 -37.85
N ALA A 184 -23.69 -24.77 -36.71
CA ALA A 184 -24.88 -24.06 -36.25
C ALA A 184 -24.78 -22.55 -36.52
N TYR A 185 -25.81 -22.01 -37.17
CA TYR A 185 -26.00 -20.59 -37.45
C TYR A 185 -26.86 -19.98 -36.36
N VAL A 186 -26.30 -19.06 -35.59
CA VAL A 186 -26.95 -18.41 -34.44
C VAL A 186 -27.40 -17.00 -34.85
N HIS A 187 -28.65 -16.68 -34.59
CA HIS A 187 -29.27 -15.41 -34.97
C HIS A 187 -30.10 -14.82 -33.83
N ARG A 188 -30.38 -13.51 -33.91
CA ARG A 188 -31.35 -12.84 -33.05
C ARG A 188 -32.68 -12.70 -33.78
N HIS A 189 -33.77 -12.88 -33.07
CA HIS A 189 -35.13 -12.76 -33.61
C HIS A 189 -35.61 -11.30 -33.69
N ASP A 190 -34.98 -10.38 -32.96
CA ASP A 190 -35.34 -8.95 -32.90
C ASP A 190 -34.47 -8.07 -33.80
N VAL A 191 -33.60 -8.67 -34.60
CA VAL A 191 -32.69 -7.97 -35.53
C VAL A 191 -32.86 -8.60 -36.90
N ASP A 192 -32.98 -7.77 -37.93
CA ASP A 192 -33.00 -8.26 -39.31
C ASP A 192 -31.63 -8.89 -39.64
N PRO A 193 -31.59 -10.15 -40.11
CA PRO A 193 -30.33 -10.84 -40.33
C PRO A 193 -29.56 -10.18 -41.48
N ALA A 194 -28.24 -10.08 -41.35
CA ALA A 194 -27.39 -9.53 -42.40
C ALA A 194 -27.36 -10.44 -43.64
N GLU A 195 -27.48 -11.75 -43.40
CA GLU A 195 -27.55 -12.78 -44.42
C GLU A 195 -28.64 -13.78 -44.06
N ALA A 196 -29.44 -14.21 -45.04
CA ALA A 196 -30.49 -15.19 -44.80
C ALA A 196 -29.86 -16.49 -44.26
N PRO A 197 -30.33 -17.02 -43.11
CA PRO A 197 -29.79 -18.27 -42.61
C PRO A 197 -30.02 -19.37 -43.65
N PRO A 198 -29.08 -20.31 -43.80
CA PRO A 198 -29.22 -21.39 -44.78
C PRO A 198 -30.52 -22.17 -44.53
N ALA A 199 -31.04 -22.79 -45.59
CA ALA A 199 -32.20 -23.68 -45.52
C ALA A 199 -31.82 -24.91 -44.67
N GLY A 200 -31.94 -24.76 -43.35
CA GLY A 200 -31.54 -25.77 -42.40
C GLY A 200 -32.57 -26.89 -42.28
N THR A 201 -32.08 -28.09 -42.00
CA THR A 201 -32.92 -29.27 -41.71
C THR A 201 -33.54 -29.21 -40.31
N ARG A 202 -32.88 -28.55 -39.36
CA ARG A 202 -33.32 -28.42 -37.96
C ARG A 202 -32.95 -27.05 -37.40
N GLY A 203 -33.83 -26.49 -36.59
CA GLY A 203 -33.58 -25.23 -35.89
C GLY A 203 -34.39 -25.09 -34.62
N SER A 204 -34.07 -24.07 -33.84
CA SER A 204 -34.83 -23.69 -32.66
C SER A 204 -36.26 -23.28 -33.05
N THR A 205 -37.25 -23.83 -32.35
CA THR A 205 -38.67 -23.54 -32.57
C THR A 205 -39.18 -22.33 -31.79
N ARG A 206 -38.40 -21.86 -30.81
CA ARG A 206 -38.69 -20.69 -29.98
C ARG A 206 -37.40 -19.92 -29.70
N PRO A 207 -37.50 -18.62 -29.39
CA PRO A 207 -36.36 -17.85 -28.94
C PRO A 207 -35.91 -18.28 -27.53
N TRP A 208 -34.61 -18.20 -27.29
CA TRP A 208 -33.94 -18.59 -26.04
C TRP A 208 -33.22 -17.41 -25.40
N CYS A 209 -33.09 -17.42 -24.07
CA CYS A 209 -32.15 -16.53 -23.40
C CYS A 209 -30.70 -17.01 -23.63
N ALA A 210 -29.70 -16.17 -23.38
CA ALA A 210 -28.30 -16.53 -23.64
C ALA A 210 -27.85 -17.77 -22.84
N TYR A 211 -28.32 -17.92 -21.60
CA TYR A 211 -28.02 -19.08 -20.76
C TYR A 211 -28.62 -20.38 -21.32
N ASP A 212 -29.88 -20.34 -21.76
CA ASP A 212 -30.51 -21.52 -22.34
C ASP A 212 -29.95 -21.84 -23.72
N LEU A 213 -29.57 -20.81 -24.48
CA LEU A 213 -28.89 -20.96 -25.76
C LEU A 213 -27.57 -21.71 -25.58
N GLU A 214 -26.75 -21.33 -24.59
CA GLU A 214 -25.52 -22.05 -24.25
C GLU A 214 -25.79 -23.55 -24.05
N ASP A 215 -26.78 -23.89 -23.23
CA ASP A 215 -27.14 -25.29 -22.96
C ASP A 215 -27.59 -26.02 -24.25
N GLN A 216 -28.31 -25.36 -25.15
CA GLN A 216 -28.68 -25.94 -26.45
C GLN A 216 -27.46 -26.16 -27.35
N LEU A 217 -26.56 -25.18 -27.45
CA LEU A 217 -25.36 -25.28 -28.28
C LEU A 217 -24.42 -26.38 -27.77
N LEU A 218 -24.31 -26.55 -26.45
CA LEU A 218 -23.54 -27.65 -25.85
C LEU A 218 -24.14 -29.02 -26.19
N ARG A 219 -25.48 -29.15 -26.20
CA ARG A 219 -26.15 -30.40 -26.63
C ARG A 219 -25.87 -30.70 -28.10
N LEU A 220 -25.94 -29.70 -28.98
CA LEU A 220 -25.53 -29.86 -30.38
C LEU A 220 -24.07 -30.32 -30.50
N GLY A 221 -23.19 -29.83 -29.63
CA GLY A 221 -21.81 -30.31 -29.51
C GLY A 221 -21.67 -31.81 -29.30
N THR A 222 -22.57 -32.39 -28.48
CA THR A 222 -22.62 -33.84 -28.26
C THR A 222 -23.21 -34.62 -29.43
N GLU A 223 -24.03 -33.98 -30.25
CA GLU A 223 -24.63 -34.54 -31.47
C GLU A 223 -23.69 -34.47 -32.70
N GLY A 224 -22.55 -33.78 -32.58
CA GLY A 224 -21.51 -33.72 -33.62
C GLY A 224 -21.24 -32.32 -34.17
N THR A 225 -22.05 -31.31 -33.83
CA THR A 225 -21.82 -29.93 -34.24
C THR A 225 -20.53 -29.40 -33.62
N ARG A 226 -19.66 -28.76 -34.41
CA ARG A 226 -18.36 -28.23 -33.92
C ARG A 226 -18.21 -26.74 -34.08
N ARG A 227 -18.88 -26.15 -35.08
CA ARG A 227 -18.71 -24.76 -35.48
C ARG A 227 -19.97 -23.96 -35.25
N LEU A 228 -19.78 -22.72 -34.82
CA LEU A 228 -20.83 -21.72 -34.66
C LEU A 228 -20.56 -20.54 -35.59
N VAL A 229 -21.59 -20.14 -36.32
CA VAL A 229 -21.58 -18.93 -37.16
C VAL A 229 -22.65 -17.99 -36.60
N TRP A 230 -22.22 -16.87 -36.04
CA TRP A 230 -23.11 -15.85 -35.52
C TRP A 230 -23.47 -14.86 -36.61
N ASP A 231 -24.75 -14.55 -36.75
CA ASP A 231 -25.22 -13.48 -37.62
C ASP A 231 -24.54 -12.16 -37.28
N GLN A 232 -24.03 -11.46 -38.30
CA GLN A 232 -23.21 -10.26 -38.11
C GLN A 232 -24.03 -9.11 -37.52
N ALA A 233 -25.27 -8.91 -37.95
CA ALA A 233 -26.14 -7.87 -37.42
C ALA A 233 -26.47 -8.13 -35.94
N ALA A 234 -26.68 -9.39 -35.56
CA ALA A 234 -26.87 -9.79 -34.17
C ALA A 234 -25.64 -9.49 -33.29
N ARG A 235 -24.42 -9.77 -33.78
CA ARG A 235 -23.17 -9.44 -33.05
C ARG A 235 -23.02 -7.94 -32.86
N GLU A 236 -23.25 -7.16 -33.90
CA GLU A 236 -23.19 -5.71 -33.85
C GLU A 236 -24.23 -5.12 -32.90
N ALA A 237 -25.46 -5.63 -32.92
CA ALA A 237 -26.51 -5.22 -31.99
C ALA A 237 -26.12 -5.46 -30.52
N VAL A 238 -25.51 -6.61 -30.20
CA VAL A 238 -24.99 -6.88 -28.85
C VAL A 238 -23.93 -5.85 -28.45
N VAL A 239 -22.97 -5.56 -29.33
CA VAL A 239 -21.92 -4.58 -29.07
C VAL A 239 -22.53 -3.22 -28.78
N VAL A 240 -23.52 -2.79 -29.56
CA VAL A 240 -24.21 -1.50 -29.37
C VAL A 240 -24.99 -1.46 -28.05
N GLU A 241 -25.73 -2.52 -27.70
CA GLU A 241 -26.55 -2.55 -26.48
C GLU A 241 -25.72 -2.67 -25.19
N CYS A 242 -24.64 -3.46 -25.23
CA CYS A 242 -23.84 -3.81 -24.06
C CYS A 242 -22.64 -2.88 -23.84
N SER A 243 -22.16 -2.18 -24.87
CA SER A 243 -21.09 -1.20 -24.71
C SER A 243 -21.57 0.07 -24.02
N THR A 244 -20.65 0.74 -23.32
CA THR A 244 -20.84 2.14 -22.95
C THR A 244 -19.80 3.00 -23.68
N PRO A 245 -20.04 4.31 -23.91
CA PRO A 245 -19.04 5.17 -24.54
C PRO A 245 -17.68 5.20 -23.82
N ARG A 246 -17.66 4.85 -22.53
CA ARG A 246 -16.45 4.85 -21.68
C ARG A 246 -15.85 3.46 -21.47
N ASP A 247 -16.55 2.41 -21.89
CA ASP A 247 -16.16 1.01 -21.69
C ASP A 247 -16.76 0.19 -22.84
N PRO A 248 -16.14 0.21 -24.03
CA PRO A 248 -16.59 -0.55 -25.18
C PRO A 248 -16.39 -2.03 -24.92
N MET A 249 -17.36 -2.85 -25.35
CA MET A 249 -17.34 -4.30 -25.17
C MET A 249 -17.36 -4.99 -26.53
N ALA A 250 -16.43 -5.92 -26.73
CA ALA A 250 -16.46 -6.80 -27.90
C ALA A 250 -17.50 -7.93 -27.72
N PHE A 251 -18.05 -8.42 -28.82
CA PHE A 251 -19.00 -9.54 -28.79
C PHE A 251 -18.44 -10.79 -28.09
N GLU A 252 -17.17 -11.14 -28.34
CA GLU A 252 -16.50 -12.28 -27.68
C GLU A 252 -16.44 -12.12 -26.17
N GLU A 253 -16.18 -10.90 -25.69
CA GLU A 253 -16.15 -10.59 -24.26
C GLU A 253 -17.54 -10.70 -23.64
N TRP A 254 -18.58 -10.22 -24.34
CA TRP A 254 -19.96 -10.39 -23.91
C TRP A 254 -20.32 -11.87 -23.78
N TRP A 255 -20.08 -12.67 -24.82
CA TRP A 255 -20.42 -14.10 -24.81
C TRP A 255 -19.70 -14.85 -23.69
N ALA A 256 -18.39 -14.59 -23.50
CA ALA A 256 -17.62 -15.16 -22.40
C ALA A 256 -18.09 -14.70 -21.01
N THR A 257 -18.72 -13.52 -20.90
CA THR A 257 -19.24 -12.99 -19.64
C THR A 257 -20.58 -13.63 -19.25
N VAL A 258 -21.46 -13.90 -20.23
CA VAL A 258 -22.81 -14.42 -19.98
C VAL A 258 -22.89 -15.95 -19.96
N THR A 259 -21.90 -16.63 -20.53
CA THR A 259 -21.82 -18.09 -20.52
C THR A 259 -21.27 -18.62 -19.20
N ARG A 260 -21.77 -19.78 -18.77
CA ARG A 260 -21.33 -20.45 -17.54
C ARG A 260 -20.03 -21.20 -17.74
N ARG A 261 -19.83 -21.78 -18.94
CA ARG A 261 -18.58 -22.46 -19.29
C ARG A 261 -17.57 -21.47 -19.83
N ARG A 262 -16.28 -21.79 -19.72
CA ARG A 262 -15.22 -21.00 -20.37
C ARG A 262 -15.21 -21.32 -21.86
N TRP A 263 -15.97 -20.54 -22.64
CA TRP A 263 -15.86 -20.54 -24.10
C TRP A 263 -14.55 -19.86 -24.50
N THR A 264 -13.66 -20.59 -25.16
CA THR A 264 -12.39 -20.02 -25.68
C THR A 264 -12.61 -19.13 -26.90
N SER A 265 -13.71 -19.34 -27.62
CA SER A 265 -14.17 -18.54 -28.76
C SER A 265 -15.68 -18.72 -28.91
N SER A 266 -16.38 -17.67 -29.34
CA SER A 266 -17.80 -17.77 -29.70
C SER A 266 -18.05 -18.68 -30.92
N GLN A 267 -17.02 -19.00 -31.70
CA GLN A 267 -17.16 -19.78 -32.94
C GLN A 267 -17.03 -21.30 -32.75
N LEU A 268 -16.65 -21.75 -31.55
CA LEU A 268 -16.35 -23.15 -31.28
C LEU A 268 -17.10 -23.61 -30.04
N ILE A 269 -17.84 -24.71 -30.17
CA ILE A 269 -18.46 -25.36 -29.02
C ILE A 269 -17.34 -26.00 -28.17
N PRO A 270 -17.21 -25.66 -26.88
CA PRO A 270 -16.17 -26.24 -26.05
C PRO A 270 -16.35 -27.77 -25.96
N PRO A 271 -15.25 -28.53 -25.85
CA PRO A 271 -15.36 -29.97 -25.67
C PRO A 271 -16.15 -30.32 -24.40
N PRO A 272 -16.81 -31.49 -24.35
CA PRO A 272 -17.46 -31.94 -23.13
C PRO A 272 -16.43 -31.96 -21.99
N GLU A 273 -16.89 -31.60 -20.79
CA GLU A 273 -16.02 -31.64 -19.62
C GLU A 273 -15.55 -33.08 -19.40
N PRO A 274 -14.25 -33.29 -19.12
CA PRO A 274 -13.79 -34.62 -18.73
C PRO A 274 -14.60 -35.05 -17.50
N PRO A 275 -14.96 -36.35 -17.40
CA PRO A 275 -15.68 -36.85 -16.24
C PRO A 275 -14.93 -36.45 -14.98
N ALA A 276 -15.67 -35.96 -13.97
CA ALA A 276 -15.07 -35.63 -12.68
C ALA A 276 -14.26 -36.83 -12.20
N PRO A 277 -13.01 -36.63 -11.72
CA PRO A 277 -12.21 -37.74 -11.22
C PRO A 277 -13.03 -38.48 -10.17
N HIS A 278 -13.23 -39.79 -10.38
CA HIS A 278 -14.00 -40.60 -9.45
C HIS A 278 -13.43 -40.41 -8.03
N PRO A 279 -14.28 -40.12 -7.03
CA PRO A 279 -13.84 -40.09 -5.64
C PRO A 279 -13.49 -41.53 -5.24
N GLY A 280 -12.24 -41.94 -5.50
CA GLY A 280 -11.79 -43.30 -5.22
C GLY A 280 -10.53 -43.73 -5.97
N THR A 281 -10.17 -43.09 -7.09
CA THR A 281 -8.95 -43.47 -7.82
C THR A 281 -7.93 -42.36 -7.65
N SER A 282 -7.11 -42.46 -6.59
CA SER A 282 -5.84 -41.73 -6.49
C SER A 282 -4.83 -42.42 -7.41
N PRO A 283 -4.40 -41.81 -8.53
CA PRO A 283 -3.17 -42.23 -9.18
C PRO A 283 -2.03 -41.44 -8.54
N HIS A 284 -1.06 -42.14 -7.96
CA HIS A 284 0.19 -41.62 -7.38
C HIS A 284 0.15 -41.21 -5.90
N ALA A 285 -0.12 -42.19 -5.05
CA ALA A 285 0.73 -42.39 -3.88
C ALA A 285 2.13 -42.86 -4.33
N HIS A 286 2.94 -41.95 -4.85
CA HIS A 286 4.40 -42.11 -4.82
C HIS A 286 4.90 -41.28 -3.65
N GLY A 287 5.25 -41.98 -2.58
CA GLY A 287 5.84 -41.36 -1.39
C GLY A 287 7.14 -40.62 -1.71
N PRO A 288 7.58 -39.74 -0.80
CA PRO A 288 8.87 -39.08 -0.91
C PRO A 288 9.97 -40.15 -0.70
N SER A 289 10.43 -40.74 -1.79
CA SER A 289 11.65 -41.53 -1.81
C SER A 289 12.83 -40.56 -1.77
N GLY A 290 13.66 -40.72 -0.74
CA GLY A 290 14.86 -39.93 -0.54
C GLY A 290 15.79 -40.01 -1.75
N SER A 291 16.31 -38.84 -2.13
CA SER A 291 17.55 -38.75 -2.87
C SER A 291 18.50 -37.92 -2.03
N ASP A 292 19.28 -38.64 -1.24
CA ASP A 292 20.55 -38.22 -0.71
C ASP A 292 21.48 -37.81 -1.87
N TYR A 293 21.74 -36.52 -2.02
CA TYR A 293 23.03 -36.06 -2.55
C TYR A 293 23.48 -34.87 -1.69
N GLY A 294 24.67 -35.04 -1.11
CA GLY A 294 25.31 -34.14 -0.15
C GLY A 294 25.37 -32.70 -0.66
N GLY A 295 25.37 -31.71 0.24
CA GLY A 295 26.52 -31.47 1.12
C GLY A 295 27.64 -30.88 0.26
N THR A 296 27.96 -29.59 0.33
CA THR A 296 28.67 -28.89 1.40
C THR A 296 28.72 -27.41 0.99
N GLY A 297 28.62 -26.38 1.82
CA GLY A 297 28.76 -26.16 3.25
C GLY A 297 28.41 -24.69 3.49
N GLY A 298 27.70 -24.38 4.58
CA GLY A 298 28.31 -23.65 5.70
C GLY A 298 28.26 -22.13 5.47
N THR A 299 27.75 -21.28 6.35
CA THR A 299 27.48 -21.38 7.79
C THR A 299 26.74 -20.10 8.21
N GLY A 300 25.78 -20.24 9.13
CA GLY A 300 25.23 -19.15 9.97
C GLY A 300 24.11 -18.37 9.29
N GLY A 301 22.83 -18.53 9.65
CA GLY A 301 22.32 -18.32 11.02
C GLY A 301 22.39 -16.80 11.30
N THR A 302 21.31 -16.06 11.47
CA THR A 302 20.08 -16.34 12.21
C THR A 302 19.09 -15.20 11.99
N GLY A 303 17.80 -15.53 11.91
CA GLY A 303 16.66 -14.67 12.29
C GLY A 303 16.27 -13.61 11.24
N GLY A 304 15.06 -13.59 10.71
CA GLY A 304 13.80 -13.99 11.32
C GLY A 304 12.89 -12.76 11.33
N ASP A 305 11.86 -12.85 10.49
CA ASP A 305 10.54 -12.21 10.58
C ASP A 305 10.44 -10.68 10.65
N PHE A 306 9.86 -10.08 9.61
CA PHE A 306 8.52 -9.48 9.64
C PHE A 306 8.09 -9.05 8.21
N GLY A 307 7.49 -9.99 7.48
CA GLY A 307 6.45 -9.69 6.47
C GLY A 307 5.11 -10.03 7.14
N GLY A 308 4.16 -9.10 7.20
CA GLY A 308 3.12 -9.02 6.17
C GLY A 308 1.92 -9.89 6.56
N GLY A 309 0.90 -9.27 7.16
CA GLY A 309 -0.33 -9.95 7.56
C GLY A 309 -1.55 -9.06 7.42
N HIS A 310 -2.14 -9.06 6.22
CA HIS A 310 -3.53 -8.66 5.98
C HIS A 310 -4.43 -9.89 6.07
N GLY A 311 -5.64 -9.70 6.61
CA GLY A 311 -6.85 -10.42 6.19
C GLY A 311 -7.32 -11.56 7.10
N GLY A 312 -8.49 -11.39 7.70
CA GLY A 312 -9.23 -12.47 8.38
C GLY A 312 -10.63 -12.01 8.78
N HIS A 313 -11.64 -12.54 8.10
CA HIS A 313 -13.06 -12.23 8.21
C HIS A 313 -13.72 -12.60 9.54
N GLY A 314 -14.72 -11.80 9.95
CA GLY A 314 -16.12 -12.23 10.04
C GLY A 314 -16.59 -13.18 11.15
N GLY A 315 -17.59 -12.71 11.91
CA GLY A 315 -18.76 -13.51 12.29
C GLY A 315 -18.75 -14.12 13.70
N GLY A 316 -19.70 -13.70 14.54
CA GLY A 316 -19.95 -14.34 15.82
C GLY A 316 -20.88 -13.57 16.74
N TRP A 317 -22.12 -13.34 16.31
CA TRP A 317 -23.22 -13.06 17.24
C TRP A 317 -23.54 -14.33 18.02
N SER A 318 -23.49 -14.27 19.35
CA SER A 318 -24.22 -15.17 20.25
C SER A 318 -24.54 -14.42 21.53
N GLY A 319 -25.83 -14.40 21.87
CA GLY A 319 -26.35 -13.86 23.11
C GLY A 319 -26.26 -14.85 24.27
N GLY A 320 -26.34 -14.29 25.48
CA GLY A 320 -26.51 -14.99 26.76
C GLY A 320 -26.39 -13.93 27.85
N HIS A 321 -27.48 -13.32 28.32
CA HIS A 321 -28.23 -13.71 29.52
C HIS A 321 -27.35 -14.01 30.75
N GLY A 322 -27.51 -13.20 31.81
CA GLY A 322 -27.44 -13.68 33.19
C GLY A 322 -26.67 -12.81 34.20
N GLY A 323 -27.42 -12.21 35.14
CA GLY A 323 -26.98 -11.81 36.51
C GLY A 323 -26.23 -10.48 36.60
N GLY A 324 -26.61 -9.47 37.40
CA GLY A 324 -27.48 -9.43 38.56
C GLY A 324 -26.72 -9.72 39.86
N PHE A 325 -26.05 -8.71 40.44
CA PHE A 325 -25.70 -8.51 41.86
C PHE A 325 -25.28 -7.02 41.99
N GLY A 326 -25.95 -6.16 42.77
CA GLY A 326 -25.76 -6.01 44.22
C GLY A 326 -24.42 -5.31 44.46
N GLY A 327 -24.34 -4.00 44.72
CA GLY A 327 -24.85 -3.33 45.91
C GLY A 327 -23.68 -3.09 46.87
N PHE A 328 -23.12 -1.87 46.83
CA PHE A 328 -22.57 -1.01 47.90
C PHE A 328 -21.89 0.19 47.24
#